data_AF-A0A5D6WPZ3-F1
#
_entry.id   AF-A0A5D6WPZ3-F1
#
_cell.length_a   1.000
_cell.length_b   1.000
_cell.length_c   1.000
_cell.angle_alpha   90.00
_cell.angle_beta   90.00
_cell.angle_gamma   90.00
#
_symmetry.space_group_name_H-M   'P 1'
#
loop_
_entity.id
_entity.type
_entity.pdbx_description
1 polymer ?
#
loop_
_entity_poly.entity_id
_entity_poly.type
_entity_poly.pdbx_seq_one_letter_code
_entity_poly.pdbx_strand_id
1 'polypeptide(L)' 'MERINNLEDIMANIATMDKYLENKLDSEFDYALEKIKKGNCFIAVQSGKDFYKFYPSRFIGYKNNSMNRHE' A
#
# COMPACT_ATOMS: atom_id res chain seq x y z
N MET A 1 15.97 0.84 3.11
CA MET A 1 14.72 0.53 3.85
C MET A 1 14.80 -0.87 4.44
N GLU A 2 14.29 -1.05 5.65
CA GLU A 2 14.20 -2.35 6.31
C GLU A 2 12.99 -3.13 5.77
N ARG A 3 13.16 -4.43 5.52
CA ARG A 3 12.05 -5.32 5.12
C ARG A 3 11.18 -5.65 6.30
N ILE A 4 9.91 -5.86 6.01
CA ILE A 4 8.94 -6.32 6.99
C ILE A 4 9.18 -7.78 7.33
N ASN A 5 8.95 -8.15 8.59
CA ASN A 5 9.13 -9.51 9.09
C ASN A 5 7.89 -10.10 9.79
N ASN A 6 6.79 -9.37 9.85
CA ASN A 6 5.55 -9.81 10.48
C ASN A 6 4.31 -9.36 9.68
N LEU A 7 3.17 -9.98 9.97
CA LEU A 7 1.91 -9.68 9.28
C LEU A 7 1.31 -8.32 9.72
N GLU A 8 1.57 -7.88 10.94
CA GLU A 8 1.02 -6.64 11.50
C GLU A 8 1.51 -5.41 10.72
N ASP A 9 2.81 -5.37 10.42
CA ASP A 9 3.44 -4.36 9.57
C ASP A 9 2.86 -4.35 8.14
N ILE A 10 2.57 -5.53 7.58
CA ILE A 10 1.91 -5.66 6.26
C ILE A 10 0.51 -5.02 6.33
N MET A 11 -0.26 -5.34 7.37
CA MET A 11 -1.61 -4.81 7.57
C MET A 11 -1.60 -3.29 7.81
N ALA A 12 -0.61 -2.77 8.54
CA ALA A 12 -0.45 -1.33 8.78
C ALA A 12 -0.14 -0.57 7.46
N ASN A 13 0.74 -1.12 6.62
CA ASN A 13 1.03 -0.55 5.31
C ASN A 13 -0.17 -0.62 4.36
N ILE A 14 -0.97 -1.69 4.42
CA ILE A 14 -2.24 -1.80 3.69
C ILE A 14 -3.20 -0.69 4.13
N ALA A 15 -3.40 -0.50 5.44
CA ALA A 15 -4.28 0.54 5.96
C ALA A 15 -3.83 1.95 5.54
N THR A 16 -2.50 2.18 5.49
CA THR A 16 -1.93 3.44 4.99
C THR A 16 -2.24 3.65 3.51
N MET A 17 -2.09 2.62 2.68
CA MET A 17 -2.44 2.70 1.25
C MET A 17 -3.93 2.92 1.04
N ASP A 18 -4.79 2.22 1.79
CA ASP A 18 -6.24 2.40 1.73
C ASP A 18 -6.62 3.85 2.05
N LYS A 19 -6.03 4.44 3.10
CA LYS A 19 -6.22 5.86 3.46
C LYS A 19 -5.83 6.80 2.30
N TYR A 20 -4.70 6.55 1.65
CA TYR A 20 -4.29 7.35 0.49
C TYR A 20 -5.27 7.23 -0.69
N LEU A 21 -5.95 6.09 -0.84
CA LEU A 21 -6.91 5.86 -1.93
C LEU A 21 -8.32 6.38 -1.63
N GLU A 22 -8.65 6.73 -0.38
CA GLU A 22 -9.98 7.17 0.02
C GLU A 22 -10.34 8.54 -0.56
N ASN A 23 -9.40 9.49 -0.62
CA ASN A 23 -9.67 10.87 -1.03
C ASN A 23 -9.06 11.23 -2.38
N LYS A 24 -9.87 11.12 -3.44
CA LYS A 24 -9.46 11.30 -4.86
C LYS A 24 -9.00 12.71 -5.26
N LEU A 25 -8.95 13.65 -4.33
CA LEU A 25 -8.57 15.05 -4.57
C LEU A 25 -7.25 15.43 -3.89
N ASP A 26 -6.62 14.50 -3.18
CA ASP A 26 -5.37 14.77 -2.46
C ASP A 26 -4.14 14.22 -3.20
N SER A 27 -3.01 14.89 -3.02
CA SER A 27 -1.67 14.45 -3.42
C SER A 27 -1.32 13.03 -2.96
N GLU A 28 -1.87 12.57 -1.84
CA GLU A 28 -1.75 11.20 -1.35
C GLU A 28 -2.35 10.18 -2.34
N PHE A 29 -3.47 10.52 -2.98
CA PHE A 29 -4.12 9.67 -3.97
C PHE A 29 -3.26 9.50 -5.21
N ASP A 30 -2.71 10.58 -5.76
CA ASP A 30 -1.83 10.53 -6.92
C ASP A 30 -0.57 9.72 -6.63
N TYR A 31 0.00 9.89 -5.43
CA TYR A 31 1.14 9.09 -4.98
C TYR A 31 0.80 7.59 -4.95
N ALA A 32 -0.31 7.21 -4.30
CA ALA A 32 -0.73 5.81 -4.22
C ALA A 32 -1.02 5.21 -5.61
N LEU A 33 -1.71 5.98 -6.46
CA LEU A 33 -2.02 5.59 -7.83
C LEU A 33 -0.74 5.34 -8.66
N GLU A 34 0.27 6.19 -8.53
CA GLU A 34 1.56 6.00 -9.20
C GLU A 34 2.31 4.75 -8.71
N LYS A 35 2.26 4.43 -7.42
CA LYS A 35 2.85 3.19 -6.89
C LYS A 35 2.13 1.95 -7.41
N ILE A 36 0.80 2.00 -7.55
CA ILE A 36 0.01 0.91 -8.13
C ILE A 36 0.36 0.71 -9.61
N LYS A 37 0.38 1.79 -10.40
CA LYS A 37 0.72 1.74 -11.83
C LYS A 37 2.12 1.18 -12.10
N LYS A 38 3.08 1.46 -11.21
CA LYS A 38 4.49 0.98 -11.32
C LYS A 38 4.72 -0.38 -10.65
N GLY A 39 3.69 -0.98 -10.05
CA GLY A 39 3.79 -2.25 -9.35
C GLY A 39 3.93 -3.43 -10.32
N ASN A 40 4.91 -4.32 -10.07
CA ASN A 40 5.11 -5.55 -10.84
C ASN A 40 4.59 -6.81 -10.11
N CYS A 41 4.58 -6.79 -8.77
CA CYS A 41 4.12 -7.90 -7.94
C CYS A 41 3.18 -7.37 -6.87
N PHE A 42 2.07 -8.07 -6.63
CA PHE A 42 0.99 -7.63 -5.76
C PHE A 42 0.66 -8.67 -4.69
N ILE A 43 0.28 -8.18 -3.52
CA ILE A 43 -0.34 -8.99 -2.45
C ILE A 43 -1.85 -8.89 -2.66
N ALA A 44 -2.51 -10.05 -2.79
CA ALA A 44 -3.96 -10.14 -2.83
C ALA A 44 -4.49 -10.33 -1.40
N VAL A 45 -5.38 -9.44 -0.97
CA VAL A 45 -6.02 -9.50 0.35
C VAL A 45 -7.51 -9.62 0.15
N GLN A 46 -8.10 -10.68 0.70
CA GLN A 46 -9.54 -10.86 0.67
C GLN A 46 -10.19 -9.73 1.48
N SER A 47 -11.11 -9.01 0.84
CA SER A 47 -11.84 -7.91 1.44
C SER A 47 -13.32 -8.22 1.31
N GLY A 48 -14.00 -8.44 2.44
CA GLY A 48 -15.36 -8.94 2.43
C GLY A 48 -15.47 -10.36 1.89
N LYS A 49 -16.64 -10.73 1.37
CA LYS A 49 -16.95 -12.11 1.00
C LYS A 49 -16.46 -12.49 -0.40
N ASP A 50 -16.55 -11.57 -1.37
CA ASP A 50 -16.45 -11.91 -2.80
C ASP A 50 -15.46 -11.05 -3.60
N PHE A 51 -14.59 -10.28 -2.95
CA PHE A 51 -13.59 -9.49 -3.68
C PHE A 51 -12.22 -9.46 -3.01
N TYR A 52 -11.20 -9.20 -3.82
CA TYR A 52 -9.83 -9.05 -3.41
C TYR A 52 -9.35 -7.64 -3.71
N LYS A 53 -8.60 -7.07 -2.77
CA LYS A 53 -7.81 -5.85 -3.00
C LYS A 53 -6.37 -6.26 -3.30
N PHE A 54 -5.74 -5.55 -4.23
CA PHE A 54 -4.38 -5.82 -4.67
C PHE A 54 -3.47 -4.66 -4.28
N TYR A 55 -2.39 -4.98 -3.57
CA TYR A 55 -1.46 -3.98 -3.07
C TYR A 55 -0.05 -4.22 -3.60
N PRO A 56 0.66 -3.18 -4.09
CA PRO A 56 1.98 -3.35 -4.68
C PRO A 56 3.00 -3.76 -3.60
N SER A 57 3.62 -4.92 -3.77
CA SER A 57 4.59 -5.50 -2.82
C SER A 57 5.75 -4.57 -2.50
N ARG A 58 6.20 -3.74 -3.44
CA ARG A 58 7.27 -2.76 -3.23
C ARG A 58 6.86 -1.64 -2.27
N PHE A 59 5.57 -1.29 -2.21
CA PHE A 59 5.08 -0.36 -1.21
C PHE A 59 4.85 -1.08 0.12
N ILE A 60 4.19 -2.25 0.07
CA ILE A 60 3.79 -2.97 1.27
C ILE A 60 4.95 -3.63 1.98
N GLY A 61 6.07 -3.97 1.33
CA GLY A 61 7.11 -4.85 1.87
C GLY A 61 8.21 -4.18 2.72
N TYR A 62 8.12 -2.87 2.97
CA TYR A 62 9.11 -2.13 3.76
C TYR A 62 8.50 -1.50 5.00
N LYS A 63 9.22 -1.55 6.12
CA LYS A 63 8.73 -0.98 7.38
C LYS A 63 8.57 0.55 7.27
N ASN A 64 7.50 1.06 7.87
CA ASN A 64 7.19 2.49 7.96
C ASN A 64 7.18 3.21 6.60
N ASN A 65 6.73 2.54 5.55
CA ASN A 65 6.68 3.15 4.24
C ASN A 65 5.51 4.14 4.18
N SER A 66 5.80 5.41 3.91
CA SER A 66 4.80 6.47 3.81
C SER A 66 5.25 7.50 2.79
N MET A 67 4.29 8.26 2.25
CA MET A 67 4.58 9.34 1.31
C MET A 67 5.58 10.37 1.89
N ASN A 68 5.48 10.65 3.20
CA ASN A 68 6.33 11.62 3.90
C ASN A 68 7.77 11.15 4.14
N ARG A 69 8.07 9.85 4.01
CA ARG A 69 9.45 9.38 3.91
C ARG A 69 9.89 9.51 2.44
N HIS A 70 10.23 10.72 2.04
CA HIS A 70 10.76 10.98 0.70
C HIS A 70 12.12 10.27 0.51
N GLU A 71 12.09 9.27 -0.39
CA GLU A 71 13.14 8.45 -1.06
C GLU A 71 14.34 7.91 -0.26
#